data_AF-A0A3C0TBX8-F1
#
_entry.id   AF-A0A3C0TBX8-F1
#
_cell.length_a   1.000
_cell.length_b   1.000
_cell.length_c   1.000
_cell.angle_alpha   90.00
_cell.angle_beta   90.00
_cell.angle_gamma   90.00
#
_symmetry.space_group_name_H-M   'P 1'
#
loop_
_entity.id
_entity.type
_entity.pdbx_description
1 polymer ?
#
loop_
_entity_poly.entity_id
_entity_poly.type
_entity_poly.pdbx_seq_one_letter_code
_entity_poly.pdbx_strand_id
1 'polypeptide(L)'
;MAVGASYQTDSRWGFSGDLSYRKTDRDERRGSTIPNTGGEWLYFNPSVQYHFSDTLAASLSARIPVWRDVHDALQFTTSYAYSISLSYVLSGS
;
A
#
# COMPACT_ATOMS: atom_id res chain seq x y z
N MET A 1 -10.41 3.27 0.36
CA MET A 1 -10.36 4.03 -0.91
C MET A 1 -8.91 4.38 -1.20
N ALA A 2 -8.50 4.44 -2.46
CA ALA A 2 -7.16 4.87 -2.85
C ALA A 2 -7.23 5.77 -4.08
N VAL A 3 -6.34 6.76 -4.14
CA VAL A 3 -6.16 7.63 -5.30
C VAL A 3 -4.66 7.70 -5.60
N GLY A 4 -4.29 7.53 -6.86
CA GLY A 4 -2.89 7.49 -7.24
C GLY A 4 -2.65 7.89 -8.68
N ALA A 5 -1.37 8.07 -8.99
CA ALA A 5 -0.87 8.37 -10.32
C ALA A 5 0.30 7.45 -10.64
N SER A 6 0.47 7.16 -11.92
CA SER A 6 1.63 6.46 -12.45
C SER A 6 2.18 7.22 -13.65
N TYR A 7 3.48 7.11 -13.83
CA TYR A 7 4.21 7.70 -14.95
C TYR A 7 5.24 6.70 -15.44
N GLN A 8 5.06 6.24 -16.67
CA GLN A 8 6.06 5.46 -17.39
C GLN A 8 6.90 6.44 -18.21
N THR A 9 8.22 6.39 -18.03
CA THR A 9 9.14 7.20 -18.83
C THR A 9 9.33 6.56 -20.21
N ASP A 10 9.86 7.32 -21.18
CA ASP A 10 10.36 6.76 -22.45
C ASP A 10 11.56 5.81 -22.25
N SER A 11 12.11 5.77 -21.04
CA SER A 11 13.14 4.80 -20.64
C SER A 11 12.52 3.54 -20.00
N ARG A 12 13.37 2.65 -19.50
CA ARG A 12 12.95 1.42 -18.80
C ARG A 12 12.35 1.65 -17.41
N TRP A 13 12.30 2.89 -16.94
CA TRP A 13 11.81 3.25 -15.60
C TRP A 13 10.32 3.63 -15.60
N GLY A 14 9.60 3.11 -14.62
CA GLY A 14 8.25 3.51 -14.26
C GLY A 14 8.20 3.98 -12.81
N PHE A 15 7.36 4.97 -12.53
CA PHE A 15 7.13 5.50 -11.19
C PHE A 15 5.64 5.53 -10.91
N SER A 16 5.25 5.22 -9.69
CA SER A 16 3.86 5.38 -9.25
C SER A 16 3.79 5.75 -7.79
N GLY A 17 2.64 6.31 -7.41
CA GLY A 17 2.36 6.67 -6.04
C GLY A 17 0.86 6.77 -5.81
N ASP A 18 0.41 6.29 -4.67
CA ASP A 18 -0.98 6.47 -4.24
C ASP A 18 -1.09 6.91 -2.77
N LEU A 19 -2.19 7.58 -2.48
CA LEU A 19 -2.72 7.80 -1.15
C LEU A 19 -3.88 6.84 -0.91
N SER A 20 -3.72 5.96 0.06
CA SER A 20 -4.69 4.94 0.44
C SER A 20 -5.30 5.26 1.81
N TYR A 21 -6.60 5.48 1.85
CA TYR A 21 -7.39 5.63 3.07
C TYR A 21 -8.16 4.34 3.39
N ARG A 22 -7.99 3.82 4.60
CA ARG A 22 -8.72 2.66 5.12
C ARG A 22 -9.47 3.07 6.38
N LYS A 23 -10.75 2.69 6.46
CA LYS A 23 -11.57 2.80 7.66
C LYS A 23 -12.14 1.43 7.98
N THR A 24 -12.09 1.04 9.24
CA THR A 24 -12.67 -0.19 9.78
C THR A 24 -13.52 0.21 10.97
N ASP A 25 -14.80 -0.18 10.97
CA ASP A 25 -15.68 0.06 12.11
C ASP A 25 -15.31 -0.84 13.29
N ARG A 26 -15.74 -0.46 14.49
CA ARG A 26 -15.48 -1.26 15.69
C ARG A 26 -16.29 -2.56 15.63
N ASP A 27 -15.65 -3.67 15.98
CA ASP A 27 -16.37 -4.93 16.20
C ASP A 27 -17.06 -4.92 17.59
N GLU A 28 -18.33 -5.30 17.61
CA GLU A 28 -19.09 -5.54 18.83
C GLU A 28 -19.18 -7.03 19.14
N ARG A 29 -18.96 -7.43 20.39
CA ARG A 29 -19.20 -8.82 20.82
C ARG A 29 -20.04 -8.82 22.09
N ARG A 30 -21.27 -9.35 21.98
CA ARG A 30 -22.26 -9.46 23.08
C ARG A 30 -22.51 -8.13 23.82
N GLY A 31 -22.67 -7.02 23.10
CA GLY A 31 -23.02 -5.72 23.68
C GLY A 31 -21.88 -4.98 24.39
N SER A 32 -20.65 -5.50 24.31
CA SER A 32 -19.44 -4.79 24.72
C SER A 32 -18.63 -4.42 23.48
N THR A 33 -18.30 -3.13 23.36
CA THR A 33 -17.34 -2.62 22.38
C THR A 33 -15.98 -3.28 22.60
N ILE A 34 -15.40 -3.90 21.58
CA ILE A 34 -14.03 -4.42 21.69
C ILE A 34 -13.07 -3.25 21.37
N PRO A 35 -12.20 -2.83 22.31
CA PRO A 35 -11.17 -1.82 22.01
C PRO A 35 -10.18 -2.36 20.96
N ASN A 36 -9.61 -1.50 20.12
CA ASN A 36 -8.64 -1.82 19.05
C ASN A 36 -9.15 -2.62 17.82
N THR A 37 -10.44 -2.83 17.62
CA THR A 37 -10.95 -3.51 16.40
C THR A 37 -11.27 -2.55 15.25
N GLY A 38 -11.53 -1.28 15.58
CA GLY A 38 -11.83 -0.22 14.62
C GLY A 38 -10.73 0.84 14.54
N GLY A 39 -10.67 1.54 13.41
CA GLY A 39 -9.75 2.63 13.21
C GLY A 39 -9.75 3.20 11.79
N GLU A 40 -8.95 4.22 11.61
CA GLU A 40 -8.73 4.90 10.34
C GLU A 40 -7.24 5.01 10.07
N TRP A 41 -6.85 4.78 8.82
CA TRP A 41 -5.46 4.80 8.39
C TRP A 41 -5.33 5.49 7.05
N LEU A 42 -4.35 6.38 6.95
CA LEU A 42 -3.91 6.99 5.70
C LEU A 42 -2.48 6.55 5.41
N TYR A 43 -2.26 6.01 4.22
CA TYR A 43 -0.97 5.54 3.74
C TYR A 43 -0.56 6.30 2.49
N PHE A 44 0.73 6.59 2.38
CA PHE A 44 1.38 6.96 1.12
C PHE A 44 2.17 5.76 0.62
N ASN A 45 1.93 5.37 -0.64
CA ASN A 45 2.53 4.18 -1.23
C ASN A 45 3.33 4.54 -2.50
N PRO A 46 4.60 4.98 -2.38
CA PRO A 46 5.45 5.18 -3.54
C PRO A 46 5.95 3.84 -4.10
N SER A 47 6.13 3.78 -5.42
CA SER A 47 6.74 2.67 -6.12
C SER A 47 7.59 3.11 -7.30
N VAL A 48 8.65 2.36 -7.53
CA VAL A 48 9.51 2.45 -8.72
C VAL A 48 9.60 1.08 -9.37
N GLN A 49 9.57 1.05 -10.69
CA GLN A 49 9.68 -0.14 -11.51
C GLN A 49 10.80 0.03 -12.54
N TYR A 50 11.52 -1.05 -12.79
CA TYR A 50 12.52 -1.13 -13.84
C TYR A 50 12.23 -2.32 -14.75
N HIS A 51 12.14 -2.06 -16.06
CA HIS A 51 11.96 -3.06 -17.10
C HIS A 51 13.32 -3.56 -17.61
N PHE A 52 13.66 -4.82 -17.35
CA PHE A 52 14.85 -5.46 -17.92
C PHE A 52 14.66 -5.81 -19.40
N SER A 53 13.41 -6.04 -19.81
CA SER A 53 12.95 -6.25 -21.18
C SER A 53 11.47 -5.88 -21.27
N ASP A 54 10.88 -6.03 -22.45
CA ASP A 54 9.43 -5.83 -22.65
C ASP A 54 8.58 -6.88 -21.91
N THR A 55 9.21 -7.97 -21.43
CA THR A 55 8.54 -9.08 -20.75
C THR A 55 8.92 -9.24 -19.29
N LEU A 56 10.04 -8.66 -18.83
CA LEU A 56 10.57 -8.84 -17.47
C LEU A 56 10.79 -7.49 -16.79
N ALA A 57 10.22 -7.34 -15.59
CA ALA A 57 10.40 -6.14 -14.77
C ALA A 57 10.53 -6.48 -13.29
N ALA A 58 11.27 -5.64 -12.56
CA ALA A 58 11.26 -5.63 -11.09
C ALA A 58 10.67 -4.32 -10.59
N SER A 59 10.03 -4.37 -9.43
CA SER A 59 9.53 -3.18 -8.74
C SER A 59 9.89 -3.20 -7.27
N LEU A 60 10.10 -2.00 -6.75
CA LEU A 60 10.24 -1.72 -5.33
C LEU A 60 9.09 -0.79 -4.93
N SER A 61 8.44 -1.10 -3.81
CA SER A 61 7.40 -0.24 -3.25
C SER A 61 7.54 -0.16 -1.73
N ALA A 62 7.03 0.93 -1.18
CA ALA A 62 6.92 1.12 0.26
C ALA A 62 5.49 1.50 0.63
N ARG A 63 5.04 1.09 1.81
CA ARG A 63 3.83 1.61 2.46
C ARG A 63 4.24 2.42 3.67
N ILE A 64 3.98 3.71 3.60
CA ILE A 64 4.36 4.67 4.63
C ILE A 64 3.08 5.14 5.32
N PRO A 65 2.91 4.89 6.63
CA PRO A 65 1.78 5.47 7.36
C PRO A 65 1.94 6.98 7.50
N VAL A 66 0.98 7.73 6.98
CA VAL A 66 0.92 9.19 7.08
C VAL A 66 0.11 9.60 8.30
N TRP A 67 -1.02 8.94 8.52
CA TRP A 67 -1.90 9.20 9.66
C TRP A 67 -2.60 7.92 10.12
N ARG A 68 -2.83 7.80 11.43
CA ARG A 68 -3.55 6.68 12.04
C ARG A 68 -4.34 7.17 13.24
N ASP A 69 -5.59 6.73 13.32
CA ASP A 69 -6.43 6.84 14.51
C ASP A 69 -7.00 5.45 14.80
N VAL A 70 -6.53 4.83 15.89
CA VAL A 70 -7.02 3.53 16.34
C VAL A 70 -7.84 3.78 17.58
N HIS A 71 -9.09 3.32 17.55
CA HIS A 71 -10.03 3.58 18.61
C HIS A 71 -9.61 2.84 19.91
N ASP A 72 -9.45 3.63 20.98
CA ASP A 72 -9.25 3.18 22.36
C ASP A 72 -7.85 2.63 22.73
N ALA A 73 -6.80 2.83 21.89
CA ALA A 73 -5.40 2.71 22.32
C ALA A 73 -4.40 3.52 21.46
N LEU A 74 -3.37 4.07 22.11
CA LEU A 74 -2.16 4.59 21.45
C LEU A 74 -1.38 3.43 20.82
N GLN A 75 -1.62 3.16 19.54
CA GLN A 75 -0.86 2.15 18.81
C GLN A 75 0.45 2.75 18.28
N PHE A 76 1.53 2.64 19.07
CA PHE A 76 2.89 3.12 18.72
C PHE A 76 3.56 2.36 17.57
N THR A 77 2.91 1.36 16.99
CA THR A 77 3.51 0.52 15.96
C THR A 77 3.36 1.19 14.59
N THR A 78 4.26 2.11 14.27
CA THR A 78 4.43 2.62 12.90
C THR A 78 4.88 1.48 12.00
N SER A 79 3.93 0.82 11.34
CA SER A 79 4.23 -0.31 10.44
C SER A 79 4.59 0.23 9.06
N TYR A 80 5.88 0.45 8.82
CA TYR A 80 6.42 0.56 7.47
C TYR A 80 6.45 -0.83 6.84
N ALA A 81 6.08 -0.94 5.56
CA ALA A 81 6.26 -2.17 4.80
C ALA A 81 6.99 -1.86 3.51
N TYR A 82 7.88 -2.76 3.10
CA TYR A 82 8.60 -2.67 1.83
C TYR A 82 8.31 -3.95 1.05
N SER A 83 8.13 -3.82 -0.26
CA SER A 83 7.90 -4.96 -1.13
C SER A 83 8.79 -4.87 -2.35
N ILE A 84 9.43 -5.99 -2.68
CA ILE A 84 10.16 -6.20 -3.92
C ILE A 84 9.37 -7.25 -4.70
N SER A 85 9.05 -6.95 -5.96
CA SER A 85 8.30 -7.84 -6.84
C SER A 85 9.00 -8.02 -8.17
N LEU A 86 8.93 -9.23 -8.72
CA LEU A 86 9.38 -9.57 -10.07
C LEU A 86 8.17 -10.00 -10.89
N SER A 87 8.00 -9.41 -12.08
CA SER A 87 6.88 -9.68 -12.98
C SER A 87 7.39 -10.15 -14.34
N TYR A 88 6.76 -11.19 -14.89
CA TYR A 88 7.07 -11.73 -16.20
C TYR A 88 5.79 -11.91 -17.04
N VAL A 89 5.80 -11.41 -18.28
CA VAL A 89 4.70 -11.58 -19.23
C VAL A 89 4.93 -12.85 -20.06
N LEU A 90 4.03 -13.82 -19.91
CA LEU A 90 4.01 -15.02 -20.74
C LEU A 90 3.25 -14.74 -22.04
N SER A 91 3.96 -14.55 -23.14
CA SER A 91 3.35 -14.57 -24.48
C SER A 91 3.35 -16.00 -25.00
N GLY A 92 2.18 -16.64 -25.02
CA GLY A 92 1.97 -17.90 -25.73
C GLY A 92 1.81 -17.64 -27.23
N SER A 93 2.54 -18.41 -28.04
CA SER A 93 2.41 -18.45 -29.51
C SER A 93 1.11 -19.11 -29.96
#